data_AF-A0A2E7M8A8-F1
#
_entry.id   AF-A0A2E7M8A8-F1
#
_cell.length_a   1.000
_cell.length_b   1.000
_cell.length_c   1.000
_cell.angle_alpha   90.00
_cell.angle_beta   90.00
_cell.angle_gamma   90.00
#
_symmetry.space_group_name_H-M   'P 1'
#
loop_
_entity.id
_entity.type
_entity.pdbx_description
1 polymer ?
#
loop_
_entity_poly.entity_id
_entity_poly.type
_entity_poly.pdbx_seq_one_letter_code
_entity_poly.pdbx_strand_id
1 'polypeptide(L)'
;MVANQENAVTDGPELSAARNQLLATLRDHIDQNGLSAVNRMVDQLLAVPERPMRAHLLAERLPRYDTHLCLLLLRTILNRSAMRDPRAREVLLDLTRARPIARLLGYQRSRQLYELAHQRDQGAVAQLFLSTLTESSQNVSSEFLARENTKLPDESLGWRKRLARGNDRLKLDRLLFDRNPTVIAMLLKNPRLIERDVVKIAAMRPTNPACLLEVFQSEKWIKRYRVKVALACNPYSPLDIAMACVPHLMLPRLQYLARNRTVHQRVRETAEDLIRRRHEGFSDEQDPIHLVGSSGTIVREIDGGEMELELDFEQITRELEDWMAV
;
A
#
# COMPACT_ATOMS: atom_id res chain seq x y z
N MET A 1 48.39 -10.42 45.62
CA MET A 1 47.54 -10.95 44.54
C MET A 1 46.09 -10.80 44.96
N VAL A 2 45.47 -9.71 44.55
CA VAL A 2 44.04 -9.46 44.70
C VAL A 2 43.50 -9.37 43.27
N ALA A 3 42.61 -10.27 42.87
CA ALA A 3 41.82 -10.12 41.65
C ALA A 3 40.60 -11.05 41.64
N ASN A 4 39.43 -10.39 41.67
CA ASN A 4 38.15 -10.71 41.05
C ASN A 4 37.51 -12.08 41.28
N GLN A 5 36.64 -12.12 42.29
CA GLN A 5 35.36 -12.84 42.18
C GLN A 5 34.39 -11.98 41.37
N GLU A 6 33.95 -12.50 40.22
CA GLU A 6 32.87 -11.96 39.41
C GLU A 6 31.56 -11.95 40.23
N ASN A 7 31.07 -10.76 40.55
CA ASN A 7 29.70 -10.55 41.02
C ASN A 7 28.74 -10.83 39.86
N ALA A 8 28.29 -12.08 39.72
CA ALA A 8 27.09 -12.40 38.99
C ALA A 8 25.89 -11.89 39.79
N VAL A 9 25.52 -10.63 39.58
CA VAL A 9 24.27 -10.06 40.10
C VAL A 9 23.13 -10.79 39.38
N THR A 10 22.61 -11.84 40.00
CA THR A 10 21.35 -12.46 39.61
C THR A 10 20.23 -11.49 39.95
N ASP A 11 19.82 -10.69 38.97
CA ASP A 11 18.63 -9.84 39.06
C ASP A 11 17.42 -10.70 39.47
N GLY A 12 16.78 -10.37 40.59
CA GLY A 12 15.59 -11.07 41.07
C GLY A 12 14.41 -10.98 40.08
N PRO A 13 13.43 -11.88 40.17
CA PRO A 13 12.28 -11.93 39.26
C PRO A 13 11.53 -10.59 39.15
N GLU A 14 11.46 -9.82 40.25
CA GLU A 14 10.84 -8.49 40.29
C GLU A 14 11.63 -7.42 39.50
N LEU A 15 12.96 -7.44 39.57
CA LEU A 15 13.85 -6.56 38.79
C LEU A 15 13.76 -6.85 37.29
N SER A 16 13.65 -8.14 36.93
CA SER A 16 13.43 -8.56 35.53
C SER A 16 12.06 -8.14 35.00
N ALA A 17 11.03 -8.17 35.84
CA ALA A 17 9.67 -7.75 35.50
C ALA A 17 9.59 -6.22 35.33
N ALA A 18 10.17 -5.45 36.26
CA ALA A 18 10.25 -4.00 36.17
C ALA A 18 11.03 -3.53 34.94
N ARG A 19 12.16 -4.20 34.61
CA ARG A 19 12.92 -3.93 33.39
C ARG A 19 12.11 -4.20 32.12
N ASN A 20 11.38 -5.32 32.06
CA ASN A 20 10.53 -5.65 30.93
C ASN A 20 9.36 -4.68 30.78
N GLN A 21 8.79 -4.21 31.89
CA GLN A 21 7.73 -3.21 31.91
C GLN A 21 8.22 -1.83 31.46
N LEU A 22 9.40 -1.39 31.91
CA LEU A 22 10.05 -0.16 31.46
C LEU A 22 10.35 -0.22 29.95
N LEU A 23 10.89 -1.33 29.46
CA LEU A 23 11.13 -1.54 28.03
C LEU A 23 9.83 -1.52 27.21
N ALA A 24 8.72 -2.05 27.75
CA ALA A 24 7.42 -1.98 27.12
C ALA A 24 6.90 -0.54 27.05
N THR A 25 6.96 0.21 28.16
CA THR A 25 6.55 1.62 28.22
C THR A 25 7.39 2.52 27.30
N LEU A 26 8.71 2.32 27.26
CA LEU A 26 9.61 3.04 26.37
C LEU A 26 9.33 2.70 24.90
N ARG A 27 9.08 1.42 24.59
CA ARG A 27 8.70 1.00 23.24
C ARG A 27 7.36 1.61 22.82
N ASP A 28 6.36 1.60 23.69
CA ASP A 28 5.06 2.22 23.43
C ASP A 28 5.19 3.73 23.24
N HIS A 29 6.00 4.41 24.04
CA HIS A 29 6.22 5.85 23.92
C HIS A 29 7.00 6.22 22.64
N ILE A 30 8.04 5.45 22.29
CA ILE A 30 8.77 5.59 21.02
C ILE A 30 7.84 5.33 19.83
N ASP A 31 7.00 4.30 19.90
CA ASP A 31 6.02 3.97 18.86
C ASP A 31 4.95 5.07 18.74
N GLN A 32 4.48 5.66 19.84
CA GLN A 32 3.50 6.76 19.85
C GLN A 32 4.09 8.09 19.32
N ASN A 33 5.32 8.43 19.72
CA ASN A 33 6.03 9.61 19.23
C ASN A 33 6.40 9.44 17.74
N GLY A 34 6.85 8.25 17.35
CA GLY A 34 7.09 7.87 15.96
C GLY A 34 5.82 7.93 15.12
N LEU A 35 4.69 7.44 15.63
CA LEU A 35 3.40 7.53 14.95
C LEU A 35 2.92 8.97 14.79
N SER A 36 3.11 9.82 15.81
CA SER A 36 2.77 11.25 15.76
C SER A 36 3.63 11.99 14.73
N ALA A 37 4.94 11.72 14.70
CA ALA A 37 5.85 12.25 13.69
C ALA A 37 5.46 11.79 12.27
N VAL A 38 5.15 10.50 12.10
CA VAL A 38 4.69 9.94 10.81
C VAL A 38 3.37 10.55 10.39
N ASN A 39 2.42 10.76 11.31
CA ASN A 39 1.17 11.43 11.00
C ASN A 39 1.41 12.84 10.46
N ARG A 40 2.27 13.64 11.11
CA ARG A 40 2.67 14.96 10.60
C ARG A 40 3.33 14.87 9.22
N MET A 41 4.21 13.89 8.99
CA MET A 41 4.84 13.69 7.69
C MET A 41 3.81 13.34 6.60
N VAL A 42 2.84 12.47 6.92
CA VAL A 42 1.75 12.12 6.01
C VAL A 42 0.85 13.34 5.78
N ASP A 43 0.53 14.13 6.79
CA ASP A 43 -0.24 15.38 6.63
C ASP A 43 0.47 16.37 5.72
N GLN A 44 1.78 16.59 5.90
CA GLN A 44 2.59 17.44 5.04
C GLN A 44 2.64 16.92 3.59
N LEU A 45 2.81 15.62 3.41
CA LEU A 45 2.80 14.98 2.10
C LEU A 45 1.44 15.13 1.40
N LEU A 46 0.34 14.91 2.13
CA LEU A 46 -1.01 15.03 1.61
C LEU A 46 -1.42 16.50 1.43
N ALA A 47 -0.74 17.46 2.06
CA ALA A 47 -0.94 18.89 1.82
C ALA A 47 -0.44 19.34 0.44
N VAL A 48 0.51 18.63 -0.17
CA VAL A 48 1.02 18.92 -1.52
C VAL A 48 -0.12 18.75 -2.55
N PRO A 49 -0.59 19.83 -3.19
CA PRO A 49 -1.78 19.78 -4.05
C PRO A 49 -1.50 19.04 -5.36
N GLU A 50 -0.31 19.24 -5.93
CA GLU A 50 0.09 18.67 -7.21
C GLU A 50 0.48 17.21 -7.07
N ARG A 51 -0.26 16.32 -7.76
CA ARG A 51 0.03 14.87 -7.76
C ARG A 51 1.45 14.52 -8.21
N PRO A 52 1.99 15.10 -9.29
CA PRO A 52 3.36 14.78 -9.74
C PRO A 52 4.40 15.14 -8.70
N MET A 53 4.23 16.30 -8.04
CA MET A 53 5.13 16.76 -6.98
C MET A 53 5.08 15.83 -5.76
N ARG A 54 3.88 15.40 -5.36
CA ARG A 54 3.70 14.47 -4.24
C ARG A 54 4.32 13.10 -4.51
N ALA A 55 4.15 12.57 -5.71
CA ALA A 55 4.78 11.32 -6.14
C ALA A 55 6.31 11.45 -6.21
N HIS A 56 6.82 12.58 -6.70
CA HIS A 56 8.26 12.87 -6.74
C HIS A 56 8.86 12.94 -5.33
N LEU A 57 8.22 13.65 -4.39
CA LEU A 57 8.67 13.76 -3.01
C LEU A 57 8.77 12.40 -2.34
N LEU A 58 7.78 11.52 -2.52
CA LEU A 58 7.85 10.14 -2.03
C LEU A 58 8.96 9.34 -2.67
N ALA A 59 9.11 9.45 -4.00
CA ALA A 59 10.16 8.75 -4.72
C ALA A 59 11.56 9.18 -4.27
N GLU A 60 11.74 10.45 -3.92
CA GLU A 60 13.01 10.98 -3.42
C GLU A 60 13.26 10.57 -1.96
N ARG A 61 12.24 10.64 -1.11
CA ARG A 61 12.39 10.53 0.35
C ARG A 61 12.29 9.11 0.88
N LEU A 62 11.42 8.26 0.32
CA LEU A 62 11.20 6.90 0.82
C LEU A 62 12.51 6.07 0.83
N PRO A 63 13.42 6.17 -0.17
CA PRO A 63 14.73 5.52 -0.11
C PRO A 63 15.74 6.14 0.86
N ARG A 64 15.43 7.26 1.53
CA ARG A 64 16.31 7.87 2.55
C ARG A 64 15.92 7.48 3.97
N TYR A 65 14.69 7.05 4.17
CA TYR A 65 14.20 6.59 5.48
C TYR A 65 14.64 5.16 5.78
N ASP A 66 14.73 4.86 7.09
CA ASP A 66 14.97 3.51 7.57
C ASP A 66 13.74 2.60 7.34
N THR A 67 13.93 1.30 7.51
CA THR A 67 12.92 0.27 7.26
C THR A 67 11.70 0.41 8.16
N HIS A 68 11.86 0.77 9.44
CA HIS A 68 10.74 0.92 10.37
C HIS A 68 9.90 2.15 10.02
N LEU A 69 10.54 3.29 9.75
CA LEU A 69 9.84 4.51 9.35
C LEU A 69 9.10 4.34 8.02
N CYS A 70 9.72 3.66 7.04
CA CYS A 70 9.05 3.29 5.79
C CYS A 70 7.79 2.45 6.04
N LEU A 71 7.88 1.44 6.90
CA LEU A 71 6.73 0.59 7.24
C LEU A 71 5.60 1.40 7.86
N LEU A 72 5.91 2.24 8.86
CA LEU A 72 4.93 3.08 9.53
C LEU A 72 4.27 4.05 8.56
N LEU A 73 5.05 4.71 7.70
CA LEU A 73 4.53 5.64 6.70
C LEU A 73 3.58 4.94 5.72
N LEU A 74 3.96 3.78 5.19
CA LEU A 74 3.13 3.00 4.28
C LEU A 74 1.85 2.48 4.95
N ARG A 75 1.94 2.01 6.20
CA ARG A 75 0.79 1.61 7.02
C ARG A 75 -0.18 2.78 7.22
N THR A 76 0.32 3.95 7.59
CA THR A 76 -0.50 5.14 7.82
C THR A 76 -1.21 5.58 6.53
N ILE A 77 -0.52 5.59 5.39
CA ILE A 77 -1.13 5.89 4.09
C ILE A 77 -2.21 4.86 3.73
N LEU A 78 -1.95 3.57 3.92
CA LEU A 78 -2.90 2.50 3.66
C LEU A 78 -4.15 2.61 4.55
N ASN A 79 -3.98 2.87 5.85
CA ASN A 79 -5.08 3.05 6.79
C ASN A 79 -5.94 4.26 6.44
N ARG A 80 -5.32 5.42 6.15
CA ARG A 80 -6.06 6.61 5.71
C ARG A 80 -6.79 6.39 4.38
N SER A 81 -6.18 5.65 3.45
CA SER A 81 -6.81 5.24 2.19
C SER A 81 -8.04 4.36 2.42
N ALA A 82 -7.99 3.45 3.42
CA ALA A 82 -9.13 2.63 3.84
C ALA A 82 -10.27 3.49 4.43
N MET A 83 -9.93 4.48 5.27
CA MET A 83 -10.84 5.47 5.90
C MET A 83 -11.40 6.53 4.93
N ARG A 84 -11.25 6.32 3.61
CA ARG A 84 -11.78 7.17 2.54
C ARG A 84 -11.13 8.53 2.36
N ASP A 85 -9.94 8.78 2.90
CA ASP A 85 -9.15 9.95 2.53
C ASP A 85 -8.83 9.92 1.02
N PRO A 86 -9.37 10.87 0.21
CA PRO A 86 -9.14 10.89 -1.23
C PRO A 86 -7.67 11.08 -1.60
N ARG A 87 -6.92 11.85 -0.81
CA ARG A 87 -5.51 12.17 -1.08
C ARG A 87 -4.63 10.97 -0.81
N ALA A 88 -4.84 10.27 0.31
CA ALA A 88 -4.10 9.05 0.65
C ALA A 88 -4.31 7.93 -0.38
N ARG A 89 -5.55 7.80 -0.87
CA ARG A 89 -5.91 6.92 -1.99
C ARG A 89 -5.11 7.23 -3.25
N GLU A 90 -5.06 8.50 -3.64
CA GLU A 90 -4.30 8.92 -4.82
C GLU A 90 -2.81 8.60 -4.68
N VAL A 91 -2.22 8.88 -3.51
CA VAL A 91 -0.81 8.56 -3.23
C VAL A 91 -0.52 7.08 -3.41
N LEU A 92 -1.33 6.20 -2.82
CA LEU A 92 -1.16 4.75 -2.93
C LEU A 92 -1.23 4.28 -4.40
N LEU A 93 -2.16 4.85 -5.17
CA LEU A 93 -2.32 4.53 -6.58
C LEU A 93 -1.13 5.02 -7.42
N ASP A 94 -0.60 6.21 -7.14
CA ASP A 94 0.54 6.76 -7.87
C ASP A 94 1.84 5.99 -7.56
N LEU A 95 2.04 5.62 -6.29
CA LEU A 95 3.17 4.81 -5.83
C LEU A 95 3.19 3.40 -6.43
N THR A 96 2.03 2.83 -6.72
CA THR A 96 1.93 1.49 -7.33
C THR A 96 2.05 1.55 -8.86
N ARG A 97 1.65 2.67 -9.48
CA ARG A 97 1.59 2.86 -10.93
C ARG A 97 2.87 3.36 -11.58
N ALA A 98 3.43 4.48 -11.10
CA ALA A 98 4.49 5.20 -11.79
C ALA A 98 5.85 4.49 -11.67
N ARG A 99 6.17 4.04 -10.46
CA ARG A 99 7.31 3.18 -10.15
C ARG A 99 6.89 2.28 -9.00
N PRO A 100 6.73 0.97 -9.20
CA PRO A 100 6.37 0.06 -8.12
C PRO A 100 7.25 0.32 -6.89
N ILE A 101 6.64 0.40 -5.71
CA ILE A 101 7.35 0.70 -4.44
C ILE A 101 8.55 -0.23 -4.27
N ALA A 102 8.41 -1.51 -4.62
CA ALA A 102 9.50 -2.48 -4.56
C ALA A 102 10.71 -2.11 -5.45
N ARG A 103 10.47 -1.53 -6.63
CA ARG A 103 11.55 -1.05 -7.51
C ARG A 103 12.18 0.22 -6.98
N LEU A 104 11.39 1.09 -6.34
CA LEU A 104 11.86 2.34 -5.76
C LEU A 104 12.85 2.10 -4.60
N LEU A 105 12.54 1.12 -3.74
CA LEU A 105 13.34 0.80 -2.55
C LEU A 105 14.47 -0.19 -2.81
N GLY A 106 14.48 -0.83 -3.98
CA GLY A 106 15.42 -1.89 -4.32
C GLY A 106 15.08 -3.22 -3.63
N TYR A 107 15.72 -4.29 -4.08
CA TYR A 107 15.40 -5.66 -3.66
C TYR A 107 15.60 -5.88 -2.15
N GLN A 108 16.75 -5.49 -1.61
CA GLN A 108 17.10 -5.75 -0.21
C GLN A 108 16.11 -5.10 0.77
N ARG A 109 15.81 -3.81 0.61
CA ARG A 109 14.87 -3.11 1.50
C ARG A 109 13.44 -3.59 1.33
N SER A 110 13.03 -3.88 0.09
CA SER A 110 11.70 -4.43 -0.17
C SER A 110 11.50 -5.77 0.54
N ARG A 111 12.53 -6.62 0.55
CA ARG A 111 12.53 -7.88 1.29
C ARG A 111 12.44 -7.66 2.80
N GLN A 112 13.24 -6.75 3.35
CA GLN A 112 13.20 -6.41 4.79
C GLN A 112 11.82 -5.87 5.20
N LEU A 113 11.23 -4.97 4.39
CA LEU A 113 9.90 -4.44 4.63
C LEU A 113 8.82 -5.50 4.54
N TYR A 114 8.93 -6.43 3.58
CA TYR A 114 8.04 -7.57 3.48
C TYR A 114 8.11 -8.46 4.73
N GLU A 115 9.31 -8.88 5.13
CA GLU A 115 9.54 -9.74 6.29
C GLU A 115 9.02 -9.07 7.57
N LEU A 116 9.34 -7.78 7.77
CA LEU A 116 8.89 -7.01 8.93
C LEU A 116 7.38 -6.80 8.95
N ALA A 117 6.77 -6.49 7.80
CA ALA A 117 5.31 -6.36 7.70
C ALA A 117 4.62 -7.69 7.99
N HIS A 118 5.18 -8.81 7.50
CA HIS A 118 4.67 -10.15 7.74
C HIS A 118 4.76 -10.53 9.23
N GLN A 119 5.90 -10.28 9.88
CA GLN A 119 6.09 -10.53 11.32
C GLN A 119 5.14 -9.71 12.21
N ARG A 120 4.65 -8.56 11.73
CA ARG A 120 3.72 -7.69 12.46
C ARG A 120 2.25 -7.88 12.04
N ASP A 121 1.93 -8.95 11.31
CA ASP A 121 0.59 -9.23 10.75
C ASP A 121 0.01 -8.08 9.89
N GLN A 122 0.88 -7.26 9.30
CA GLN A 122 0.51 -6.14 8.42
C GLN A 122 0.41 -6.59 6.97
N GLY A 123 -0.50 -7.54 6.71
CA GLY A 123 -0.67 -8.17 5.40
C GLY A 123 -0.86 -7.17 4.25
N ALA A 124 -1.63 -6.10 4.47
CA ALA A 124 -1.84 -5.06 3.47
C ALA A 124 -0.56 -4.33 3.05
N VAL A 125 0.38 -4.12 3.97
CA VAL A 125 1.68 -3.48 3.68
C VAL A 125 2.61 -4.48 3.00
N ALA A 126 2.69 -5.72 3.52
CA ALA A 126 3.50 -6.80 2.95
C ALA A 126 3.18 -7.05 1.47
N GLN A 127 1.91 -6.93 1.09
CA GLN A 127 1.44 -7.10 -0.28
C GLN A 127 1.98 -6.05 -1.27
N LEU A 128 2.38 -4.86 -0.81
CA LEU A 128 3.02 -3.86 -1.67
C LEU A 128 4.38 -4.34 -2.21
N PHE A 129 4.98 -5.32 -1.54
CA PHE A 129 6.33 -5.81 -1.81
C PHE A 129 6.37 -7.22 -2.41
N LEU A 130 5.28 -7.97 -2.32
CA LEU A 130 5.21 -9.35 -2.84
C LEU A 130 5.24 -9.43 -4.37
N SER A 131 4.92 -8.33 -5.06
CA SER A 131 4.59 -8.39 -6.47
C SER A 131 5.77 -8.06 -7.37
N THR A 132 6.41 -9.10 -7.86
CA THR A 132 7.05 -9.08 -9.18
C THR A 132 5.98 -9.37 -10.24
N LEU A 133 5.11 -8.43 -10.63
CA LEU A 133 4.25 -8.41 -11.84
C LEU A 133 3.47 -9.68 -12.31
N THR A 134 3.51 -10.83 -11.64
CA THR A 134 3.31 -12.14 -12.31
C THR A 134 2.21 -13.00 -11.70
N GLU A 135 1.78 -12.75 -10.46
CA GLU A 135 0.73 -13.57 -9.84
C GLU A 135 -0.65 -13.04 -10.19
N SER A 136 -1.35 -13.75 -11.08
CA SER A 136 -2.78 -13.56 -11.37
C SER A 136 -3.56 -14.77 -10.83
N SER A 137 -4.86 -14.59 -10.56
CA SER A 137 -5.74 -15.70 -10.14
C SER A 137 -5.84 -16.79 -11.22
N GLN A 138 -5.81 -16.35 -12.49
CA GLN A 138 -5.80 -17.24 -13.65
C GLN A 138 -4.58 -16.94 -14.51
N ASN A 139 -3.91 -18.01 -14.95
CA ASN A 139 -2.82 -17.95 -15.91
C ASN A 139 -3.34 -18.15 -17.33
N VAL A 140 -2.61 -17.57 -18.28
CA VAL A 140 -2.92 -17.65 -19.71
C VAL A 140 -1.91 -18.58 -20.37
N SER A 141 -2.37 -19.48 -21.24
CA SER A 141 -1.45 -20.36 -21.98
C SER A 141 -0.55 -19.56 -22.92
N SER A 142 0.69 -20.02 -23.11
CA SER A 142 1.63 -19.44 -24.08
C SER A 142 1.03 -19.40 -25.49
N GLU A 143 0.28 -20.43 -25.87
CA GLU A 143 -0.43 -20.50 -27.14
C GLU A 143 -1.47 -19.38 -27.29
N PHE A 144 -2.22 -19.04 -26.23
CA PHE A 144 -3.17 -17.94 -26.28
C PHE A 144 -2.45 -16.59 -26.44
N LEU A 145 -1.30 -16.40 -25.79
CA LEU A 145 -0.49 -15.19 -25.90
C LEU A 145 0.13 -15.03 -27.29
N ALA A 146 0.46 -16.13 -27.96
CA ALA A 146 0.99 -16.15 -29.32
C ALA A 146 -0.07 -15.86 -30.40
N ARG A 147 -1.35 -16.14 -30.13
CA ARG A 147 -2.45 -15.89 -31.06
C ARG A 147 -2.66 -14.39 -31.30
N GLU A 148 -2.80 -14.03 -32.57
CA GLU A 148 -3.11 -12.66 -32.99
C GLU A 148 -4.53 -12.21 -32.63
N ASN A 149 -4.85 -10.96 -32.96
CA ASN A 149 -6.18 -10.39 -32.74
C ASN A 149 -7.20 -11.13 -33.62
N THR A 150 -8.12 -11.87 -33.00
CA THR A 150 -9.13 -12.67 -33.71
C THR A 150 -10.13 -11.83 -34.52
N LYS A 151 -10.23 -10.52 -34.27
CA LYS A 151 -11.10 -9.60 -35.00
C LYS A 151 -10.41 -8.90 -36.18
N LEU A 152 -9.09 -9.05 -36.28
CA LEU A 152 -8.23 -8.56 -37.36
C LEU A 152 -7.21 -9.65 -37.70
N PRO A 153 -7.68 -10.82 -38.22
CA PRO A 153 -6.77 -11.87 -38.67
C PRO A 153 -5.90 -11.32 -39.82
N ASP A 154 -4.65 -11.79 -39.89
CA ASP A 154 -3.70 -11.52 -40.97
C ASP A 154 -3.18 -10.07 -41.04
N GLU A 155 -3.44 -9.25 -40.01
CA GLU A 155 -2.98 -7.87 -39.94
C GLU A 155 -1.71 -7.74 -39.10
N SER A 156 -0.62 -7.31 -39.77
CA SER A 156 0.68 -7.13 -39.13
C SER A 156 0.60 -6.23 -37.89
N LEU A 157 1.47 -6.48 -36.91
CA LEU A 157 1.58 -5.66 -35.71
C LEU A 157 1.77 -4.16 -36.03
N GLY A 158 2.56 -3.85 -37.05
CA GLY A 158 2.78 -2.46 -37.51
C GLY A 158 1.50 -1.79 -38.00
N TRP A 159 0.69 -2.52 -38.76
CA TRP A 159 -0.61 -2.03 -39.24
C TRP A 159 -1.60 -1.79 -38.10
N ARG A 160 -1.69 -2.72 -37.14
CA ARG A 160 -2.55 -2.56 -35.94
C ARG A 160 -2.12 -1.36 -35.08
N LYS A 161 -0.81 -1.13 -34.92
CA LYS A 161 -0.25 0.07 -34.27
C LYS A 161 -0.58 1.36 -35.01
N ARG A 162 -0.54 1.36 -36.35
CA ARG A 162 -1.00 2.50 -37.17
C ARG A 162 -2.48 2.73 -36.97
N LEU A 163 -3.28 1.67 -36.96
CA LEU A 163 -4.73 1.75 -36.83
C LEU A 163 -5.18 2.25 -35.45
N ALA A 164 -4.45 1.89 -34.39
CA ALA A 164 -4.67 2.39 -33.03
C ALA A 164 -4.53 3.92 -32.92
N ARG A 165 -3.77 4.56 -33.82
CA ARG A 165 -3.64 6.02 -33.94
C ARG A 165 -4.64 6.64 -34.92
N GLY A 166 -5.32 5.79 -35.68
CA GLY A 166 -6.30 6.18 -36.67
C GLY A 166 -7.59 6.72 -36.05
N ASN A 167 -8.52 7.04 -36.92
CA ASN A 167 -9.70 7.80 -36.57
C ASN A 167 -11.00 6.98 -36.81
N ASP A 168 -10.92 5.89 -37.56
CA ASP A 168 -12.03 5.00 -37.90
C ASP A 168 -12.56 4.22 -36.67
N ARG A 169 -13.79 4.54 -36.25
CA ARG A 169 -14.41 3.96 -35.03
C ARG A 169 -14.60 2.45 -35.12
N LEU A 170 -15.01 1.93 -36.28
CA LEU A 170 -15.26 0.50 -36.47
C LEU A 170 -13.97 -0.30 -36.34
N LYS A 171 -12.88 0.24 -36.89
CA LYS A 171 -11.56 -0.38 -36.76
C LYS A 171 -11.01 -0.28 -35.33
N LEU A 172 -11.21 0.84 -34.64
CA LEU A 172 -10.86 0.97 -33.22
C LEU A 172 -11.62 -0.03 -32.35
N ASP A 173 -12.91 -0.30 -32.64
CA ASP A 173 -13.70 -1.30 -31.91
C ASP A 173 -13.12 -2.72 -32.04
N ARG A 174 -12.51 -3.07 -33.18
CA ARG A 174 -11.82 -4.36 -33.35
C ARG A 174 -10.53 -4.44 -32.54
N LEU A 175 -9.84 -3.31 -32.34
CA LEU A 175 -8.61 -3.25 -31.54
C LEU A 175 -8.86 -3.33 -30.03
N LEU A 176 -10.10 -3.20 -29.55
CA LEU A 176 -10.43 -3.40 -28.13
C LEU A 176 -10.17 -4.83 -27.64
N PHE A 177 -10.12 -5.79 -28.56
CA PHE A 177 -9.86 -7.21 -28.29
C PHE A 177 -8.39 -7.60 -28.53
N ASP A 178 -7.52 -6.62 -28.76
CA ASP A 178 -6.12 -6.89 -29.05
C ASP A 178 -5.37 -7.41 -27.80
N ARG A 179 -4.51 -8.40 -28.01
CA ARG A 179 -3.75 -9.07 -26.95
C ARG A 179 -2.31 -8.56 -26.85
N ASN A 180 -1.92 -7.66 -27.76
CA ASN A 180 -0.59 -7.07 -27.75
C ASN A 180 -0.58 -5.78 -26.88
N PRO A 181 0.24 -5.73 -25.82
CA PRO A 181 0.26 -4.58 -24.91
C PRO A 181 0.66 -3.29 -25.62
N THR A 182 1.55 -3.33 -26.61
CA THR A 182 1.94 -2.11 -27.35
C THR A 182 0.79 -1.54 -28.18
N VAL A 183 -0.09 -2.38 -28.73
CA VAL A 183 -1.29 -1.91 -29.45
C VAL A 183 -2.27 -1.27 -28.47
N ILE A 184 -2.51 -1.92 -27.32
CA ILE A 184 -3.35 -1.37 -26.26
C ILE A 184 -2.79 -0.04 -25.74
N ALA A 185 -1.48 0.07 -25.51
CA ALA A 185 -0.81 1.30 -25.09
C ALA A 185 -1.04 2.46 -26.08
N MET A 186 -0.94 2.18 -27.38
CA MET A 186 -1.25 3.18 -28.42
C MET A 186 -2.73 3.53 -28.46
N LEU A 187 -3.60 2.54 -28.31
CA LEU A 187 -5.04 2.72 -28.32
C LEU A 187 -5.50 3.59 -27.14
N LEU A 188 -4.95 3.38 -25.94
CA LEU A 188 -5.28 4.18 -24.75
C LEU A 188 -4.94 5.67 -24.91
N LYS A 189 -3.99 6.02 -25.78
CA LYS A 189 -3.61 7.40 -26.14
C LYS A 189 -4.52 8.01 -27.20
N ASN A 190 -5.36 7.22 -27.88
CA ASN A 190 -6.24 7.71 -28.93
C ASN A 190 -7.32 8.65 -28.34
N PRO A 191 -7.52 9.85 -28.91
CA PRO A 191 -8.52 10.81 -28.42
C PRO A 191 -9.97 10.33 -28.60
N ARG A 192 -10.23 9.43 -29.55
CA ARG A 192 -11.58 8.88 -29.82
C ARG A 192 -11.98 7.75 -28.90
N LEU A 193 -11.07 7.22 -28.07
CA LEU A 193 -11.46 6.24 -27.07
C LEU A 193 -12.28 6.89 -25.95
N ILE A 194 -13.33 6.18 -25.55
CA ILE A 194 -14.20 6.55 -24.43
C ILE A 194 -14.06 5.55 -23.28
N GLU A 195 -14.53 5.92 -22.08
CA GLU A 195 -14.41 5.08 -20.88
C GLU A 195 -15.02 3.69 -21.07
N ARG A 196 -16.15 3.58 -21.79
CA ARG A 196 -16.79 2.29 -22.11
C ARG A 196 -15.83 1.34 -22.82
N ASP A 197 -14.99 1.84 -23.71
CA ASP A 197 -14.08 1.03 -24.49
C ASP A 197 -12.92 0.53 -23.63
N VAL A 198 -12.40 1.37 -22.74
CA VAL A 198 -11.36 0.97 -21.79
C VAL A 198 -11.87 -0.02 -20.76
N VAL A 199 -13.11 0.13 -20.30
CA VAL A 199 -13.76 -0.87 -19.43
C VAL A 199 -13.87 -2.21 -20.15
N LYS A 200 -14.17 -2.24 -21.46
CA LYS A 200 -14.16 -3.50 -22.24
C LYS A 200 -12.78 -4.15 -22.28
N ILE A 201 -11.72 -3.38 -22.51
CA ILE A 201 -10.33 -3.88 -22.48
C ILE A 201 -10.01 -4.46 -21.09
N ALA A 202 -10.28 -3.70 -20.03
CA ALA A 202 -9.97 -4.09 -18.65
C ALA A 202 -10.81 -5.29 -18.15
N ALA A 203 -12.03 -5.46 -18.64
CA ALA A 203 -12.92 -6.55 -18.24
C ALA A 203 -12.77 -7.81 -19.11
N MET A 204 -11.96 -7.78 -20.17
CA MET A 204 -11.78 -8.89 -21.11
C MET A 204 -11.20 -10.13 -20.42
N ARG A 205 -11.78 -11.30 -20.70
CA ARG A 205 -11.40 -12.61 -20.12
C ARG A 205 -11.57 -13.71 -21.19
N PRO A 206 -10.56 -14.56 -21.43
CA PRO A 206 -9.17 -14.40 -21.05
C PRO A 206 -8.51 -13.17 -21.68
N THR A 207 -7.47 -12.63 -21.04
CA THR A 207 -6.69 -11.49 -21.55
C THR A 207 -5.23 -11.59 -21.13
N ASN A 208 -4.34 -10.94 -21.87
CA ASN A 208 -2.94 -10.83 -21.52
C ASN A 208 -2.77 -9.88 -20.31
N PRO A 209 -2.18 -10.33 -19.18
CA PRO A 209 -1.93 -9.48 -18.01
C PRO A 209 -1.14 -8.19 -18.34
N ALA A 210 -0.23 -8.25 -19.33
CA ALA A 210 0.50 -7.08 -19.78
C ALA A 210 -0.41 -5.99 -20.39
N CYS A 211 -1.52 -6.36 -21.04
CA CYS A 211 -2.50 -5.38 -21.52
C CYS A 211 -3.23 -4.68 -20.36
N LEU A 212 -3.49 -5.40 -19.26
CA LEU A 212 -4.11 -4.83 -18.07
C LEU A 212 -3.15 -3.86 -17.35
N LEU A 213 -1.86 -4.16 -17.38
CA LEU A 213 -0.81 -3.25 -16.90
C LEU A 213 -0.80 -1.94 -17.69
N GLU A 214 -0.92 -1.98 -19.02
CA GLU A 214 -1.02 -0.75 -19.84
C GLU A 214 -2.24 0.10 -19.47
N VAL A 215 -3.39 -0.54 -19.19
CA VAL A 215 -4.59 0.16 -18.71
C VAL A 215 -4.33 0.80 -17.33
N PHE A 216 -3.70 0.06 -16.42
CA PHE A 216 -3.35 0.55 -15.09
C PHE A 216 -2.38 1.74 -15.12
N GLN A 217 -1.38 1.69 -16.01
CA GLN A 217 -0.39 2.76 -16.18
C GLN A 217 -0.97 4.05 -16.78
N SER A 218 -2.10 3.97 -17.48
CA SER A 218 -2.71 5.13 -18.13
C SER A 218 -3.36 6.12 -17.17
N GLU A 219 -2.73 7.29 -16.99
CA GLU A 219 -3.22 8.41 -16.16
C GLU A 219 -4.63 8.87 -16.48
N LYS A 220 -4.93 8.91 -17.78
CA LYS A 220 -6.24 9.34 -18.28
C LYS A 220 -7.35 8.41 -17.79
N TRP A 221 -7.08 7.10 -17.71
CA TRP A 221 -8.10 6.09 -17.53
C TRP A 221 -8.17 5.51 -16.13
N ILE A 222 -7.03 5.33 -15.44
CA ILE A 222 -7.01 4.72 -14.10
C ILE A 222 -7.77 5.55 -13.06
N LYS A 223 -7.88 6.86 -13.26
CA LYS A 223 -8.71 7.74 -12.42
C LYS A 223 -10.21 7.43 -12.48
N ARG A 224 -10.67 6.70 -13.51
CA ARG A 224 -12.08 6.37 -13.70
C ARG A 224 -12.48 5.19 -12.82
N TYR A 225 -13.52 5.37 -12.02
CA TYR A 225 -14.01 4.35 -11.09
C TYR A 225 -14.32 3.01 -11.79
N ARG A 226 -14.99 3.05 -12.95
CA ARG A 226 -15.38 1.82 -13.68
C ARG A 226 -14.16 1.05 -14.18
N VAL A 227 -13.06 1.74 -14.50
CA VAL A 227 -11.81 1.10 -14.91
C VAL A 227 -11.16 0.38 -13.71
N LYS A 228 -11.10 1.03 -12.54
CA LYS A 228 -10.62 0.39 -11.30
C LYS A 228 -11.43 -0.85 -10.92
N VAL A 229 -12.76 -0.75 -11.03
CA VAL A 229 -13.66 -1.91 -10.81
C VAL A 229 -13.35 -3.03 -11.79
N ALA A 230 -13.21 -2.72 -13.09
CA ALA A 230 -12.94 -3.73 -14.11
C ALA A 230 -11.61 -4.46 -13.87
N LEU A 231 -10.54 -3.72 -13.54
CA LEU A 231 -9.24 -4.28 -13.20
C LEU A 231 -9.31 -5.15 -11.94
N ALA A 232 -9.88 -4.66 -10.84
CA ALA A 232 -9.99 -5.43 -9.60
C ALA A 232 -10.84 -6.70 -9.73
N CYS A 233 -11.86 -6.68 -10.59
CA CYS A 233 -12.74 -7.84 -10.80
C CYS A 233 -12.19 -8.84 -11.82
N ASN A 234 -11.13 -8.52 -12.56
CA ASN A 234 -10.60 -9.40 -13.61
C ASN A 234 -9.64 -10.45 -13.00
N PRO A 235 -9.92 -11.76 -13.16
CA PRO A 235 -9.08 -12.81 -12.61
C PRO A 235 -7.68 -12.89 -13.24
N TYR A 236 -7.50 -12.32 -14.43
CA TYR A 236 -6.22 -12.22 -15.13
C TYR A 236 -5.45 -10.94 -14.79
N SER A 237 -6.00 -10.07 -13.93
CA SER A 237 -5.24 -8.94 -13.42
C SER A 237 -4.09 -9.44 -12.55
N PRO A 238 -2.86 -8.93 -12.75
CA PRO A 238 -1.80 -9.02 -11.77
C PRO A 238 -2.29 -8.59 -10.38
N LEU A 239 -1.85 -9.31 -9.35
CA LEU A 239 -2.30 -9.12 -7.97
C LEU A 239 -2.04 -7.68 -7.49
N ASP A 240 -0.86 -7.11 -7.76
CA ASP A 240 -0.53 -5.72 -7.44
C ASP A 240 -1.54 -4.72 -8.01
N ILE A 241 -1.91 -4.85 -9.28
CA ILE A 241 -2.89 -3.98 -9.94
C ILE A 241 -4.24 -4.09 -9.27
N ALA A 242 -4.70 -5.33 -9.02
CA ALA A 242 -5.98 -5.56 -8.35
C ALA A 242 -5.97 -4.96 -6.93
N MET A 243 -4.91 -5.22 -6.17
CA MET A 243 -4.70 -4.72 -4.81
C MET A 243 -4.62 -3.19 -4.74
N ALA A 244 -3.97 -2.54 -5.70
CA ALA A 244 -3.97 -1.08 -5.79
C ALA A 244 -5.36 -0.50 -6.10
N CYS A 245 -6.20 -1.24 -6.82
CA CYS A 245 -7.56 -0.80 -7.18
C CYS A 245 -8.59 -0.99 -6.05
N VAL A 246 -8.49 -2.07 -5.26
CA VAL A 246 -9.47 -2.49 -4.25
C VAL A 246 -9.82 -1.39 -3.22
N PRO A 247 -8.87 -0.65 -2.61
CA PRO A 247 -9.16 0.41 -1.64
C PRO A 247 -10.06 1.53 -2.17
N HIS A 248 -10.08 1.74 -3.49
CA HIS A 248 -10.90 2.77 -4.15
C HIS A 248 -12.34 2.33 -4.43
N LEU A 249 -12.68 1.07 -4.19
CA LEU A 249 -13.98 0.53 -4.55
C LEU A 249 -15.05 0.90 -3.53
N MET A 250 -16.27 1.15 -4.02
CA MET A 250 -17.45 1.37 -3.17
C MET A 250 -17.90 0.05 -2.54
N LEU A 251 -18.62 0.15 -1.42
CA LEU A 251 -19.06 -0.99 -0.62
C LEU A 251 -19.74 -2.11 -1.44
N PRO A 252 -20.67 -1.83 -2.38
CA PRO A 252 -21.29 -2.89 -3.17
C PRO A 252 -20.29 -3.69 -4.02
N ARG A 253 -19.23 -3.04 -4.50
CA ARG A 253 -18.18 -3.70 -5.30
C ARG A 253 -17.20 -4.48 -4.43
N LEU A 254 -16.92 -4.02 -3.22
CA LEU A 254 -16.16 -4.82 -2.25
C LEU A 254 -16.91 -6.09 -1.87
N GLN A 255 -18.21 -5.99 -1.56
CA GLN A 255 -19.04 -7.16 -1.24
C GLN A 255 -19.09 -8.17 -2.40
N TYR A 256 -19.15 -7.66 -3.64
CA TYR A 256 -19.04 -8.50 -4.83
C TYR A 256 -17.68 -9.22 -4.91
N LEU A 257 -16.57 -8.52 -4.69
CA LEU A 257 -15.23 -9.12 -4.72
C LEU A 257 -15.02 -10.17 -3.64
N ALA A 258 -15.43 -9.89 -2.40
CA ALA A 258 -15.35 -10.82 -1.27
C ALA A 258 -15.98 -12.18 -1.61
N ARG A 259 -17.12 -12.17 -2.31
CA ARG A 259 -17.84 -13.40 -2.69
C ARG A 259 -17.34 -14.03 -3.99
N ASN A 260 -16.55 -13.32 -4.79
CA ASN A 260 -16.18 -13.76 -6.13
C ASN A 260 -14.97 -14.71 -6.14
N ARG A 261 -15.23 -16.01 -6.23
CA ARG A 261 -14.17 -17.05 -6.25
C ARG A 261 -13.26 -17.02 -7.49
N THR A 262 -13.61 -16.28 -8.55
CA THR A 262 -12.73 -16.17 -9.72
C THR A 262 -11.51 -15.30 -9.45
N VAL A 263 -11.63 -14.27 -8.60
CA VAL A 263 -10.52 -13.38 -8.27
C VAL A 263 -9.61 -14.00 -7.22
N HIS A 264 -8.37 -13.50 -7.16
CA HIS A 264 -7.32 -14.03 -6.29
C HIS A 264 -7.77 -14.01 -4.82
N GLN A 265 -7.40 -15.03 -4.04
CA GLN A 265 -7.82 -15.16 -2.64
C GLN A 265 -7.53 -13.91 -1.82
N ARG A 266 -6.32 -13.36 -1.93
CA ARG A 266 -5.93 -12.12 -1.24
C ARG A 266 -6.77 -10.89 -1.59
N VAL A 267 -7.29 -10.81 -2.82
CA VAL A 267 -8.20 -9.71 -3.22
C VAL A 267 -9.52 -9.83 -2.45
N ARG A 268 -10.01 -11.05 -2.21
CA ARG A 268 -11.22 -11.30 -1.42
C ARG A 268 -11.00 -10.96 0.04
N GLU A 269 -9.92 -11.48 0.64
CA GLU A 269 -9.56 -11.22 2.05
C GLU A 269 -9.41 -9.71 2.31
N THR A 270 -8.77 -8.98 1.40
CA THR A 270 -8.63 -7.52 1.52
C THR A 270 -9.97 -6.81 1.38
N ALA A 271 -10.85 -7.28 0.48
CA ALA A 271 -12.18 -6.72 0.36
C ALA A 271 -13.01 -6.95 1.63
N GLU A 272 -12.91 -8.13 2.25
CA GLU A 272 -13.54 -8.46 3.53
C GLU A 272 -13.01 -7.59 4.67
N ASP A 273 -11.70 -7.43 4.79
CA ASP A 273 -11.07 -6.57 5.79
C ASP A 273 -11.52 -5.11 5.65
N LEU A 274 -11.56 -4.59 4.42
CA LEU A 274 -12.06 -3.24 4.15
C LEU A 274 -13.56 -3.09 4.41
N ILE A 275 -14.36 -4.14 4.21
CA ILE A 275 -15.78 -4.13 4.60
C ILE A 275 -15.87 -4.03 6.12
N ARG A 276 -15.15 -4.87 6.86
CA ARG A 276 -15.13 -4.91 8.32
C ARG A 276 -14.75 -3.54 8.92
N ARG A 277 -13.61 -2.97 8.51
CA ARG A 277 -13.15 -1.65 8.98
C ARG A 277 -14.12 -0.52 8.66
N ARG A 278 -14.85 -0.60 7.54
CA ARG A 278 -15.87 0.39 7.17
C ARG A 278 -17.16 0.23 7.97
N HIS A 279 -17.45 -0.95 8.50
CA HIS A 279 -18.55 -1.17 9.44
C HIS A 279 -18.17 -0.73 10.86
N GLU A 280 -16.93 -1.02 11.30
CA GLU A 280 -16.39 -0.62 12.60
C GLU A 280 -16.28 0.91 12.74
N GLY A 281 -15.91 1.63 11.67
CA GLY A 281 -15.94 3.10 11.64
C GLY A 281 -17.36 3.73 11.63
N PHE A 282 -18.43 2.92 11.73
CA PHE A 282 -19.80 3.36 12.00
C PHE A 282 -20.27 2.99 13.42
N SER A 283 -19.44 2.32 14.22
CA SER A 283 -19.69 1.96 15.62
C SER A 283 -18.65 2.61 16.53
N ASP A 284 -18.52 3.92 16.42
CA ASP A 284 -17.51 4.71 17.15
C ASP A 284 -17.99 5.05 18.58
N GLU A 285 -18.21 4.00 19.37
CA GLU A 285 -18.37 4.11 20.84
C GLU A 285 -17.34 3.25 21.59
N GLN A 286 -16.40 2.59 20.89
CA GLN A 286 -15.42 1.67 21.50
C GLN A 286 -14.01 1.72 20.88
N ASP A 287 -13.54 2.88 20.42
CA ASP A 287 -12.12 3.09 20.10
C ASP A 287 -11.49 4.12 21.08
N PRO A 288 -10.49 3.75 21.91
CA PRO A 288 -9.97 4.57 22.99
C PRO A 288 -8.96 5.63 22.52
N ILE A 289 -9.27 6.40 21.47
CA ILE A 289 -8.40 7.48 20.94
C ILE A 289 -8.93 8.89 21.31
N HIS A 290 -9.99 8.99 22.14
CA HIS A 290 -10.43 10.27 22.70
C HIS A 290 -10.10 10.40 24.19
N LEU A 291 -8.84 10.72 24.49
CA LEU A 291 -8.45 11.44 25.71
C LEU A 291 -7.33 12.43 25.37
N VAL A 292 -7.70 13.53 24.71
CA VAL A 292 -6.96 14.79 24.90
C VAL A 292 -7.61 15.47 26.10
N GLY A 293 -6.96 15.34 27.24
CA GLY A 293 -7.27 16.06 28.46
C GLY A 293 -5.95 16.29 29.19
N SER A 294 -5.47 17.53 29.13
CA SER A 294 -4.83 18.29 30.21
C SER A 294 -4.03 17.54 31.29
N SER A 295 -2.75 17.90 31.41
CA SER A 295 -1.87 17.86 32.60
C SER A 295 -2.26 16.94 33.76
N GLY A 296 -1.40 15.97 34.11
CA GLY A 296 -1.56 15.25 35.36
C GLY A 296 -0.43 14.27 35.64
N THR A 297 0.37 14.60 36.65
CA THR A 297 1.33 13.74 37.37
C THR A 297 0.80 12.33 37.58
N ILE A 298 1.64 11.32 37.35
CA ILE A 298 1.35 9.92 37.71
C ILE A 298 1.92 9.69 39.12
N VAL A 299 1.05 9.65 40.13
CA VAL A 299 1.36 9.14 41.47
C VAL A 299 0.73 7.76 41.61
N ARG A 300 1.49 6.78 42.11
CA ARG A 300 0.95 5.48 42.51
C ARG A 300 1.44 5.12 43.92
N GLU A 301 0.50 4.92 44.82
CA GLU A 301 0.72 4.22 46.09
C GLU A 301 1.02 2.73 45.81
N ILE A 302 2.08 2.22 46.44
CA ILE A 302 2.30 0.80 46.67
C ILE A 302 2.57 0.65 48.16
N ASP A 303 1.98 -0.38 48.77
CA ASP A 303 2.19 -0.74 50.18
C ASP A 303 3.69 -0.73 50.53
N GLY A 304 4.10 0.24 51.36
CA GLY A 304 5.41 0.25 52.02
C GLY A 304 6.44 1.30 51.59
N GLY A 305 6.14 2.26 50.71
CA GLY A 305 6.98 3.46 50.56
C GLY A 305 7.01 4.09 49.16
N GLU A 306 6.90 5.43 49.14
CA GLU A 306 7.08 6.27 47.95
C GLU A 306 8.53 6.19 47.46
N MET A 307 8.75 5.71 46.23
CA MET A 307 10.04 5.85 45.56
C MET A 307 9.88 6.84 44.41
N GLU A 308 10.29 8.08 44.69
CA GLU A 308 10.39 9.17 43.72
C GLU A 308 11.58 8.89 42.80
N LEU A 309 11.32 8.30 41.63
CA LEU A 309 12.27 8.32 40.53
C LEU A 309 12.04 9.60 39.73
N GLU A 310 12.68 10.70 40.17
CA GLU A 310 12.83 11.89 39.36
C GLU A 310 13.61 11.54 38.09
N LEU A 311 12.87 11.31 36.99
CA LEU A 311 13.44 11.24 35.66
C LEU A 311 13.49 12.67 35.12
N ASP A 312 14.70 13.18 34.91
CA ASP A 312 14.93 14.45 34.23
C ASP A 312 14.61 14.29 32.73
N PHE A 313 13.33 14.52 32.39
CA PHE A 313 12.82 14.44 31.04
C PHE A 313 13.49 15.45 30.09
N GLU A 314 14.00 16.58 30.60
CA GLU A 314 14.74 17.54 29.80
C GLU A 314 16.11 16.99 29.39
N GLN A 315 16.78 16.24 30.28
CA GLN A 315 18.04 15.58 29.98
C GLN A 315 17.87 14.42 28.99
N ILE A 316 16.85 13.58 29.17
CA ILE A 316 16.57 12.45 28.26
C ILE A 316 16.20 12.96 26.86
N THR A 317 15.44 14.05 26.77
CA THR A 317 15.08 14.64 25.47
C THR A 317 16.30 15.23 24.77
N ARG A 318 17.20 15.92 25.51
CA ARG A 318 18.48 16.40 24.99
C ARG A 318 19.38 15.28 24.48
N GLU A 319 19.50 14.19 25.24
CA GLU A 319 20.32 13.03 24.85
C GLU A 319 19.77 12.32 23.59
N LEU A 320 18.44 12.29 23.41
CA LEU A 320 17.80 11.74 22.21
C LEU A 320 17.89 12.68 20.99
N GLU A 321 17.84 14.00 21.21
CA GLU A 321 18.06 14.99 20.15
C GLU A 321 19.51 14.98 19.65
N ASP A 322 20.49 14.84 20.55
CA ASP A 322 21.91 14.68 20.22
C ASP A 322 22.17 13.38 19.44
N TRP A 323 21.43 12.30 19.72
CA TRP A 323 21.54 11.03 19.00
C TRP A 323 20.97 11.07 17.58
N MET A 324 20.04 11.99 17.30
CA MET A 324 19.43 12.18 15.98
C MET A 324 20.17 13.20 15.09
N ALA A 325 21.22 13.86 15.61
CA ALA A 325 21.95 14.92 14.93
C ALA A 325 23.24 14.48 14.18
N VAL A 326 23.46 13.17 13.98
CA VAL A 326 24.61 12.59 13.22
C VAL A 326 24.13 11.87 11.97
#